data_AF-A0A5F2I183-F1
#
_entry.id   AF-A0A5F2I183-F1
#
_cell.length_a   1.000
_cell.length_b   1.000
_cell.length_c   1.000
_cell.angle_alpha   90.00
_cell.angle_beta   90.00
_cell.angle_gamma   90.00
#
_symmetry.space_group_name_H-M   'P 1'
#
loop_
_entity.id
_entity.type
_entity.pdbx_description
1 polymer ?
#
loop_
_entity_poly.entity_id
_entity_poly.type
_entity_poly.pdbx_seq_one_letter_code
_entity_poly.pdbx_strand_id
1 'polypeptide(L)'
;ALAQKKATMMDLGGFVRSAFPEADLPQLAYALFPEIVPGVARYEDFSVNSIHVPANAKNKQGARDFLAYFYKPENLGAFLAAEGAIPPRNDCPPSKDPLVNAAVEELKKLVATSQSY
;
A
#
# COMPACT_ATOMS: atom_id res chain seq x y z
N ALA A 1 3.94 15.41 -11.60
CA ALA A 1 3.01 15.68 -12.72
C ALA A 1 1.55 15.78 -12.24
N LEU A 2 1.07 14.78 -11.48
CA LEU A 2 -0.31 14.74 -10.96
C LEU A 2 -0.67 15.97 -10.10
N ALA A 3 0.11 16.28 -9.04
CA ALA A 3 -0.10 17.46 -8.18
C ALA A 3 -0.02 18.81 -8.91
N GLN A 4 0.69 18.85 -10.04
CA GLN A 4 0.80 20.04 -10.87
C GLN A 4 -0.33 20.16 -11.90
N LYS A 5 -1.32 19.24 -11.87
CA LYS A 5 -2.44 19.18 -12.82
C LYS A 5 -1.98 19.02 -14.28
N LYS A 6 -0.81 18.39 -14.48
CA LYS A 6 -0.22 18.09 -15.80
C LYS A 6 -0.40 16.64 -16.25
N ALA A 7 -0.98 15.81 -15.39
CA ALA A 7 -1.36 14.44 -15.68
C ALA A 7 -2.69 14.15 -14.97
N THR A 8 -3.52 13.30 -15.56
CA THR A 8 -4.80 12.87 -14.97
C THR A 8 -4.64 11.62 -14.11
N MET A 9 -3.67 10.76 -14.44
CA MET A 9 -3.38 9.52 -13.73
C MET A 9 -1.88 9.40 -13.49
N MET A 10 -1.51 8.73 -12.39
CA MET A 10 -0.13 8.38 -12.07
C MET A 10 -0.15 7.07 -11.29
N ASP A 11 0.73 6.15 -11.67
CA ASP A 11 0.97 4.92 -10.93
C ASP A 11 1.81 5.25 -9.69
N LEU A 12 1.15 5.30 -8.52
CA LEU A 12 1.77 5.69 -7.26
C LEU A 12 0.91 5.27 -6.06
N GLY A 13 1.54 5.06 -4.91
CA GLY A 13 0.86 4.74 -3.65
C GLY A 13 0.20 5.95 -2.97
N GLY A 14 -0.52 5.69 -1.87
CA GLY A 14 -1.28 6.70 -1.11
C GLY A 14 -0.43 7.86 -0.57
N PHE A 15 0.87 7.66 -0.38
CA PHE A 15 1.82 8.71 0.03
C PHE A 15 1.82 9.95 -0.89
N VAL A 16 1.32 9.83 -2.13
CA VAL A 16 1.13 10.93 -3.07
C VAL A 16 0.33 12.11 -2.49
N ARG A 17 -0.58 11.85 -1.55
CA ARG A 17 -1.38 12.89 -0.88
C ARG A 17 -0.54 13.97 -0.23
N SER A 18 0.65 13.62 0.28
CA SER A 18 1.57 14.58 0.90
C SER A 18 2.06 15.67 -0.07
N ALA A 19 1.98 15.42 -1.38
CA ALA A 19 2.35 16.38 -2.41
C ALA A 19 1.20 17.33 -2.81
N PHE A 20 0.00 17.16 -2.26
CA PHE A 20 -1.19 17.94 -2.60
C PHE A 20 -1.57 18.90 -1.46
N PRO A 21 -2.06 20.11 -1.77
CA PRO A 21 -2.71 20.95 -0.78
C PRO A 21 -4.01 20.30 -0.31
N GLU A 22 -4.40 20.56 0.95
CA GLU A 22 -5.57 19.93 1.58
C GLU A 22 -6.86 20.12 0.77
N ALA A 23 -7.06 21.30 0.17
CA ALA A 23 -8.21 21.62 -0.67
C ALA A 23 -8.31 20.76 -1.95
N ASP A 24 -7.20 20.21 -2.43
CA ASP A 24 -7.17 19.36 -3.62
C ASP A 24 -7.26 17.86 -3.28
N LEU A 25 -7.11 17.46 -2.01
CA LEU A 25 -7.19 16.04 -1.60
C LEU A 25 -8.51 15.35 -1.96
N PRO A 26 -9.70 16.00 -1.88
CA PRO A 26 -10.96 15.37 -2.29
C PRO A 26 -11.04 15.02 -3.78
N GLN A 27 -10.14 15.54 -4.62
CA GLN A 27 -10.08 15.24 -6.06
C GLN A 27 -9.28 13.96 -6.35
N LEU A 28 -8.56 13.41 -5.37
CA LEU A 28 -7.78 12.19 -5.53
C LEU A 28 -8.67 10.96 -5.43
N ALA A 29 -8.49 10.05 -6.38
CA ALA A 29 -9.15 8.75 -6.41
C ALA A 29 -8.14 7.65 -6.73
N TYR A 30 -8.46 6.43 -6.30
CA TYR A 30 -7.75 5.21 -6.70
C TYR A 30 -8.51 4.54 -7.83
N ALA A 31 -7.80 4.03 -8.83
CA ALA A 31 -8.37 3.29 -9.94
C ALA A 31 -7.53 2.04 -10.21
N LEU A 32 -8.20 0.92 -10.44
CA LEU A 32 -7.57 -0.30 -10.95
C LEU A 32 -7.09 -0.09 -12.38
N PHE A 33 -6.13 -0.90 -12.82
CA PHE A 33 -5.72 -0.94 -14.20
C PHE A 33 -6.90 -1.37 -15.09
N PRO A 34 -7.05 -0.78 -16.29
CA PRO A 34 -8.10 -1.17 -17.22
C PRO A 34 -7.83 -2.57 -17.79
N GLU A 35 -8.88 -3.21 -18.28
CA GLU A 35 -8.74 -4.44 -19.07
C GLU A 35 -8.00 -4.13 -20.39
N ILE A 36 -6.85 -4.76 -20.58
CA ILE A 36 -6.03 -4.59 -21.79
C ILE A 36 -6.37 -5.65 -22.84
N VAL A 37 -6.54 -6.90 -22.41
CA VAL A 37 -6.81 -8.04 -23.29
C VAL A 37 -8.15 -8.66 -22.88
N PRO A 38 -9.15 -8.68 -23.79
CA PRO A 38 -10.45 -9.28 -23.51
C PRO A 38 -10.33 -10.71 -22.99
N GLY A 39 -11.00 -10.99 -21.87
CA GLY A 39 -11.07 -12.34 -21.30
C GLY A 39 -9.84 -12.74 -20.48
N VAL A 40 -8.83 -11.88 -20.34
CA VAL A 40 -7.77 -12.05 -19.36
C VAL A 40 -8.27 -11.52 -18.02
N ALA A 41 -8.29 -12.39 -17.01
CA ALA A 41 -8.66 -12.01 -15.65
C ALA A 41 -7.75 -10.89 -15.11
N ARG A 42 -8.30 -10.04 -14.25
CA ARG A 42 -7.54 -8.92 -13.66
C ARG A 42 -6.64 -9.41 -12.53
N TYR A 43 -5.36 -9.23 -12.74
CA TYR A 43 -4.29 -9.44 -11.77
C TYR A 43 -3.47 -8.15 -11.72
N GLU A 44 -3.12 -7.70 -10.52
CA GLU A 44 -2.27 -6.52 -10.36
C GLU A 44 -1.11 -6.82 -9.42
N ASP A 45 0.02 -6.22 -9.72
CA ASP A 45 1.13 -6.14 -8.79
C ASP A 45 0.95 -4.89 -7.94
N PHE A 46 1.24 -4.99 -6.65
CA PHE A 46 1.29 -3.83 -5.78
C PHE A 46 2.56 -3.85 -4.94
N SER A 47 3.19 -2.68 -4.84
CA SER A 47 4.43 -2.55 -4.10
C SER A 47 4.14 -2.49 -2.60
N VAL A 48 4.90 -3.28 -1.85
CA VAL A 48 4.88 -3.29 -0.38
C VAL A 48 6.29 -3.26 0.16
N ASN A 49 6.45 -2.63 1.32
CA ASN A 49 7.70 -2.70 2.04
C ASN A 49 7.82 -4.00 2.83
N SER A 50 9.04 -4.52 2.88
CA SER A 50 9.38 -5.75 3.60
C SER A 50 10.60 -5.53 4.50
N ILE A 51 10.58 -6.17 5.68
CA ILE A 51 11.68 -6.06 6.64
C ILE A 51 12.41 -7.40 6.71
N HIS A 52 13.72 -7.35 6.55
CA HIS A 52 14.57 -8.53 6.47
C HIS A 52 15.58 -8.61 7.62
N VAL A 53 15.88 -9.83 8.08
CA VAL A 53 16.97 -10.09 9.02
C VAL A 53 18.22 -10.48 8.22
N PRO A 54 19.32 -9.71 8.30
CA PRO A 54 20.57 -10.07 7.62
C PRO A 54 21.10 -11.45 8.07
N ALA A 55 21.66 -12.22 7.14
CA ALA A 55 22.18 -13.56 7.42
C ALA A 55 23.25 -13.59 8.54
N ASN A 56 24.05 -12.53 8.63
CA ASN A 56 25.13 -12.36 9.61
C ASN A 56 24.75 -11.43 10.77
N ALA A 57 23.46 -11.22 11.02
CA ALA A 57 23.01 -10.41 12.15
C ALA A 57 23.53 -10.98 13.48
N LYS A 58 24.11 -10.12 14.32
CA LYS A 58 24.66 -10.51 15.63
C LYS A 58 23.58 -10.93 16.63
N ASN A 59 22.36 -10.36 16.51
CA ASN A 59 21.22 -10.68 17.38
C ASN A 59 20.03 -11.21 16.55
N LYS A 60 20.11 -12.47 16.15
CA LYS A 60 19.07 -13.14 15.36
C LYS A 60 17.75 -13.31 16.12
N GLN A 61 17.82 -13.60 17.42
CA GLN A 61 16.62 -13.83 18.23
C GLN A 61 15.85 -12.53 18.40
N GLY A 62 16.52 -11.45 18.85
CA GLY A 62 15.86 -10.15 19.01
C GLY A 62 15.26 -9.61 17.70
N ALA A 63 15.89 -9.88 16.56
CA ALA A 63 15.31 -9.55 15.26
C ALA A 63 14.00 -10.31 14.99
N ARG A 64 13.92 -11.62 15.31
CA ARG A 64 12.68 -12.40 15.17
C ARG A 64 11.60 -11.92 16.12
N ASP A 65 11.97 -11.64 17.37
CA ASP A 65 11.04 -11.13 18.38
C ASP A 65 10.48 -9.77 17.95
N PHE A 66 11.34 -8.89 17.41
CA PHE A 66 10.92 -7.63 16.83
C PHE A 66 9.96 -7.83 15.66
N LEU A 67 10.27 -8.70 14.69
CA LEU A 67 9.38 -8.94 13.55
C LEU A 67 8.03 -9.50 14.01
N ALA A 68 8.02 -10.43 14.96
CA ALA A 68 6.79 -10.98 15.54
C ALA A 68 5.95 -9.91 16.27
N TYR A 69 6.60 -8.94 16.92
CA TYR A 69 5.92 -7.79 17.51
C TYR A 69 5.43 -6.80 16.43
N PHE A 70 6.30 -6.41 15.51
CA PHE A 70 6.06 -5.39 14.49
C PHE A 70 4.90 -5.78 13.56
N TYR A 71 4.87 -7.04 13.10
CA TYR A 71 3.84 -7.52 12.19
C TYR A 71 2.48 -7.81 12.84
N LYS A 72 2.30 -7.56 14.15
CA LYS A 72 0.95 -7.57 14.75
C LYS A 72 0.06 -6.52 14.06
N PRO A 73 -1.23 -6.80 13.82
CA PRO A 73 -2.09 -5.93 13.02
C PRO A 73 -2.08 -4.46 13.44
N GLU A 74 -2.14 -4.19 14.74
CA GLU A 74 -2.20 -2.84 15.31
C GLU A 74 -0.86 -2.10 15.16
N ASN A 75 0.25 -2.82 15.38
CA ASN A 75 1.60 -2.25 15.29
C ASN A 75 1.96 -1.93 13.85
N LEU A 76 1.69 -2.87 12.94
CA LEU A 76 1.90 -2.67 11.51
C LEU A 76 0.98 -1.56 10.99
N GLY A 77 -0.29 -1.58 11.38
CA GLY A 77 -1.26 -0.54 10.99
C GLY A 77 -0.82 0.86 11.43
N ALA A 78 -0.26 1.00 12.64
CA ALA A 78 0.28 2.26 13.12
C ALA A 78 1.49 2.74 12.30
N PHE A 79 2.38 1.84 11.89
CA PHE A 79 3.52 2.16 11.03
C PHE A 79 3.06 2.59 9.63
N LEU A 80 2.20 1.80 8.99
CA LEU A 80 1.71 2.06 7.63
C LEU A 80 0.88 3.35 7.53
N ALA A 81 0.20 3.75 8.60
CA ALA A 81 -0.56 5.00 8.64
C ALA A 81 0.32 6.24 8.42
N ALA A 82 1.57 6.21 8.90
CA ALA A 82 2.54 7.28 8.64
C ALA A 82 3.09 7.21 7.21
N GLU A 83 3.20 6.00 6.65
CA GLU A 83 3.72 5.75 5.31
C GLU A 83 2.69 6.05 4.20
N GLY A 84 1.40 5.94 4.48
CA GLY A 84 0.34 5.99 3.46
C GLY A 84 0.31 4.76 2.56
N ALA A 85 0.76 3.61 3.10
CA ALA A 85 0.89 2.35 2.38
C ALA A 85 -0.28 1.39 2.65
N ILE A 86 -0.52 0.49 1.70
CA ILE A 86 -1.51 -0.58 1.80
C ILE A 86 -0.91 -1.73 2.62
N PRO A 87 -1.64 -2.32 3.59
CA PRO A 87 -1.12 -3.42 4.38
C PRO A 87 -0.95 -4.69 3.52
N PRO A 88 0.15 -5.44 3.68
CA PRO A 88 0.34 -6.75 3.02
C PRO A 88 -0.51 -7.87 3.64
N ARG A 89 -1.38 -7.54 4.60
CA ARG A 89 -2.23 -8.45 5.37
C ARG A 89 -3.65 -7.89 5.48
N ASN A 90 -4.63 -8.77 5.65
CA ASN A 90 -6.06 -8.44 5.53
C ASN A 90 -6.78 -8.19 6.87
N ASP A 91 -6.07 -8.30 7.98
CA ASP A 91 -6.57 -8.15 9.36
C ASP A 91 -6.05 -6.88 10.05
N CYS A 92 -5.32 -6.00 9.34
CA CYS A 92 -4.96 -4.68 9.84
C CYS A 92 -6.21 -3.81 10.09
N PRO A 93 -6.18 -2.91 11.09
CA PRO A 93 -7.24 -1.93 11.27
C PRO A 93 -7.35 -1.01 10.03
N PRO A 94 -8.55 -0.48 9.73
CA PRO A 94 -8.72 0.48 8.64
C PRO A 94 -7.77 1.67 8.76
N SER A 95 -7.26 2.14 7.62
CA SER A 95 -6.41 3.34 7.59
C SER A 95 -7.22 4.57 7.94
N LYS A 96 -6.55 5.59 8.49
CA LYS A 96 -7.13 6.93 8.63
C LYS A 96 -7.20 7.68 7.29
N ASP A 97 -6.48 7.18 6.28
CA ASP A 97 -6.47 7.74 4.94
C ASP A 97 -7.57 7.09 4.08
N PRO A 98 -8.59 7.85 3.64
CA PRO A 98 -9.65 7.31 2.80
C PRO A 98 -9.15 6.79 1.44
N LEU A 99 -8.04 7.31 0.91
CA LEU A 99 -7.47 6.83 -0.36
C LEU A 99 -6.88 5.42 -0.20
N VAL A 100 -6.21 5.15 0.92
CA VAL A 100 -5.68 3.81 1.24
C VAL A 100 -6.82 2.81 1.42
N ASN A 101 -7.89 3.21 2.12
CA ASN A 101 -9.07 2.35 2.28
C ASN A 101 -9.75 2.05 0.94
N ALA A 102 -9.88 3.06 0.07
CA ALA A 102 -10.42 2.86 -1.28
C ALA A 102 -9.55 1.87 -2.08
N ALA A 103 -8.23 2.00 -2.01
CA ALA A 103 -7.31 1.07 -2.67
C ALA A 103 -7.46 -0.36 -2.15
N VAL A 104 -7.56 -0.56 -0.82
CA VAL A 104 -7.80 -1.88 -0.23
C VAL A 104 -9.10 -2.52 -0.74
N GLU A 105 -10.18 -1.74 -0.83
CA GLU A 105 -11.47 -2.25 -1.33
C GLU A 105 -11.44 -2.56 -2.83
N GLU A 106 -10.71 -1.79 -3.64
CA GLU A 106 -10.53 -2.09 -5.06
C GLU A 106 -9.67 -3.34 -5.27
N LEU A 107 -8.57 -3.50 -4.52
CA LEU A 107 -7.70 -4.68 -4.64
C LEU A 107 -8.43 -5.99 -4.30
N LYS A 108 -9.42 -5.96 -3.40
CA LYS A 108 -10.27 -7.13 -3.09
C LYS A 108 -11.12 -7.62 -4.28
N LYS A 109 -11.31 -6.78 -5.31
CA LYS A 109 -12.08 -7.15 -6.52
C LYS A 109 -11.23 -7.87 -7.56
N LEU A 110 -9.90 -7.88 -7.40
CA LEU A 110 -8.98 -8.57 -8.28
C LEU A 110 -9.03 -10.09 -8.05
N VAL A 111 -8.69 -10.85 -9.09
CA VAL A 111 -8.63 -12.31 -8.96
C VAL A 111 -7.47 -12.75 -8.08
N ALA A 112 -6.32 -12.12 -8.25
CA ALA A 112 -5.19 -12.22 -7.33
C ALA A 112 -4.29 -11.00 -7.46
N THR A 113 -3.44 -10.80 -6.46
CA THR A 113 -2.39 -9.79 -6.45
C THR A 113 -1.03 -10.42 -6.26
N SER A 114 0.00 -9.83 -6.88
CA SER A 114 1.39 -10.09 -6.50
C SER A 114 1.90 -8.95 -5.61
N GLN A 115 2.91 -9.27 -4.81
CA GLN A 115 3.63 -8.29 -3.99
C GLN A 115 5.05 -8.19 -4.53
N SER A 116 5.44 -6.99 -4.94
CA SER A 116 6.84 -6.65 -5.24
C SER A 116 7.42 -5.74 -4.15
N TYR A 117 8.73 -5.84 -3.94
CA TYR A 117 9.50 -5.09 -2.94
C TYR A 117 10.70 -4.40 -3.57
#